data_AF-A0A7S3VBS0-F1
#
_entry.id   AF-A0A7S3VBS0-F1
#
_cell.length_a   1.000
_cell.length_b   1.000
_cell.length_c   1.000
_cell.angle_alpha   90.00
_cell.angle_beta   90.00
_cell.angle_gamma   90.00
#
_symmetry.space_group_name_H-M   'P 1'
#
loop_
_entity.id
_entity.type
_entity.pdbx_description
1 polymer ?
#
loop_
_entity_poly.entity_id
_entity_poly.type
_entity_poly.pdbx_seq_one_letter_code
_entity_poly.pdbx_strand_id
1 'polypeptide(L)'
;FCHSTWRRLILSMLLDSWKRDIHKHAAMAIEARSPDPETRDYRTKVKLFQHWKDSDHTVKAASFALDIGQNFKLLGLNLHSIKIYDDALEMWRKHKPNRNEEAIGGFAPDVLDSLDEDNLVHLIKLLTMFGQAVGSVYMEKRSARAFE
;
A
#
# COMPACT_ATOMS: atom_id res chain seq x y z
N PHE A 1 -12.04 -24.00 -12.51
CA PHE A 1 -12.56 -24.32 -11.17
C PHE A 1 -11.57 -25.06 -10.27
N CYS A 2 -10.74 -26.01 -10.77
CA CYS A 2 -9.77 -26.73 -9.92
C CYS A 2 -8.65 -25.82 -9.34
N HIS A 3 -8.11 -24.91 -10.15
CA HIS A 3 -6.92 -24.11 -9.77
C HIS A 3 -7.16 -23.11 -8.62
N SER A 4 -8.32 -22.45 -8.55
CA SER A 4 -8.61 -21.45 -7.51
C SER A 4 -8.84 -22.10 -6.14
N THR A 5 -9.57 -23.21 -6.10
CA THR A 5 -9.81 -23.99 -4.87
C THR A 5 -8.52 -24.61 -4.35
N TRP A 6 -7.70 -25.14 -5.25
CA TRP A 6 -6.41 -25.74 -4.91
C TRP A 6 -5.41 -24.70 -4.39
N ARG A 7 -5.31 -23.54 -5.08
CA ARG A 7 -4.52 -22.39 -4.61
C ARG A 7 -4.93 -21.96 -3.21
N ARG A 8 -6.24 -21.84 -2.95
CA ARG A 8 -6.76 -21.43 -1.63
C ARG A 8 -6.42 -22.46 -0.54
N LEU A 9 -6.60 -23.75 -0.81
CA LEU A 9 -6.30 -24.83 0.13
C LEU A 9 -4.82 -24.88 0.48
N ILE A 10 -3.93 -24.86 -0.53
CA ILE A 10 -2.49 -24.85 -0.27
C ILE A 10 -2.08 -23.62 0.50
N LEU A 11 -2.51 -22.43 0.08
CA LEU A 11 -2.19 -21.22 0.82
C LEU A 11 -2.68 -21.30 2.27
N SER A 12 -3.88 -21.83 2.52
CA SER A 12 -4.40 -21.94 3.89
C SER A 12 -3.59 -22.86 4.81
N MET A 13 -2.86 -23.83 4.25
CA MET A 13 -2.01 -24.76 5.01
C MET A 13 -0.57 -24.27 5.18
N LEU A 14 -0.15 -23.25 4.43
CA LEU A 14 1.20 -22.71 4.50
C LEU A 14 1.36 -21.76 5.69
N LEU A 15 2.54 -21.82 6.32
CA LEU A 15 2.99 -20.82 7.27
C LEU A 15 3.02 -19.43 6.62
N ASP A 16 2.72 -18.39 7.40
CA ASP A 16 2.68 -17.02 6.87
C ASP A 16 4.03 -16.53 6.34
N SER A 17 5.14 -17.01 6.91
CA SER A 17 6.48 -16.75 6.37
C SER A 17 6.64 -17.26 4.94
N TRP A 18 6.18 -18.48 4.66
CA TRP A 18 6.23 -19.08 3.32
C TRP A 18 5.31 -18.36 2.34
N LYS A 19 4.14 -17.91 2.79
CA LYS A 19 3.27 -17.05 1.96
C LYS A 19 4.00 -15.77 1.57
N ARG A 20 4.60 -15.07 2.54
CA ARG A 20 5.36 -13.84 2.27
C ARG A 20 6.49 -14.07 1.26
N ASP A 21 7.23 -15.17 1.39
CA ASP A 21 8.31 -15.51 0.46
C ASP A 21 7.80 -15.78 -0.97
N ILE A 22 6.67 -16.50 -1.11
CA ILE A 22 6.04 -16.71 -2.43
C ILE A 22 5.67 -15.36 -3.06
N HIS A 23 5.07 -14.45 -2.29
CA HIS A 23 4.71 -13.12 -2.78
C HIS A 23 5.95 -12.29 -3.16
N LYS A 24 7.02 -12.36 -2.37
CA LYS A 24 8.31 -11.72 -2.66
C LYS A 24 8.90 -12.22 -3.99
N HIS A 25 8.99 -13.53 -4.16
CA HIS A 25 9.54 -14.12 -5.39
C HIS A 25 8.66 -13.85 -6.62
N ALA A 26 7.33 -13.85 -6.46
CA ALA A 26 6.42 -13.46 -7.53
C ALA A 26 6.66 -12.01 -7.96
N ALA A 27 6.82 -11.08 -7.01
CA ALA A 27 7.11 -9.69 -7.31
C ALA A 27 8.45 -9.53 -8.04
N MET A 28 9.51 -10.17 -7.55
CA MET A 28 10.83 -10.17 -8.20
C MET A 28 10.77 -10.72 -9.63
N ALA A 29 10.02 -11.79 -9.85
CA ALA A 29 9.87 -12.38 -11.19
C ALA A 29 9.11 -11.47 -12.16
N ILE A 30 8.13 -10.70 -11.67
CA ILE A 30 7.42 -9.69 -12.48
C ILE A 30 8.37 -8.52 -12.80
N GLU A 31 9.12 -8.01 -11.83
CA GLU A 31 10.11 -6.94 -12.05
C GLU A 31 11.19 -7.36 -13.05
N ALA A 32 11.68 -8.60 -12.98
CA ALA A 32 12.68 -9.11 -13.92
C ALA A 32 12.19 -9.15 -15.38
N ARG A 33 10.89 -9.33 -15.61
CA ARG A 33 10.29 -9.34 -16.96
C ARG A 33 9.97 -7.94 -17.49
N SER A 34 9.86 -6.97 -16.59
CA SER A 34 9.57 -5.57 -16.91
C SER A 34 10.47 -4.68 -16.06
N PRO A 35 11.78 -4.61 -16.39
CA PRO A 35 12.78 -4.01 -15.50
C PRO A 35 12.58 -2.52 -15.31
N ASP A 36 12.17 -1.82 -16.36
CA ASP A 36 11.92 -0.38 -16.35
C ASP A 36 10.58 -0.05 -15.66
N PRO A 37 10.58 0.67 -14.52
CA PRO A 37 9.36 1.02 -13.79
C PRO A 37 8.42 1.94 -14.57
N GLU A 38 8.96 2.82 -15.42
CA GLU A 38 8.18 3.86 -16.11
C GLU A 38 7.34 3.29 -17.26
N THR A 39 7.83 2.22 -17.90
CA THR A 39 7.13 1.54 -19.00
C THR A 39 6.18 0.44 -18.53
N ARG A 40 6.10 0.16 -17.22
CA ARG A 40 5.14 -0.83 -16.69
C ARG A 40 3.72 -0.35 -16.87
N ASP A 41 2.89 -1.19 -17.48
CA ASP A 41 1.46 -0.94 -17.56
C ASP A 41 0.85 -0.84 -16.14
N TYR A 42 -0.27 -0.13 -16.06
CA TYR A 42 -0.96 0.12 -14.80
C TYR A 42 -1.34 -1.19 -14.07
N ARG A 43 -1.76 -2.21 -14.83
CA ARG A 43 -2.15 -3.51 -14.26
C ARG A 43 -0.97 -4.22 -13.59
N THR A 44 0.23 -4.07 -14.15
CA THR A 44 1.48 -4.62 -13.60
C THR A 44 1.87 -3.87 -12.34
N LYS A 45 1.76 -2.54 -12.32
CA LYS A 45 1.99 -1.72 -11.11
C LYS A 45 1.08 -2.16 -9.95
N VAL A 46 -0.22 -2.34 -10.20
CA VAL A 46 -1.17 -2.82 -9.19
C VAL A 46 -0.84 -4.24 -8.69
N LYS A 47 -0.45 -5.15 -9.59
CA LYS A 47 -0.01 -6.50 -9.20
C LYS A 47 1.25 -6.48 -8.34
N LEU A 48 2.23 -5.65 -8.71
CA LEU A 48 3.47 -5.49 -7.97
C LEU A 48 3.20 -4.91 -6.59
N PHE A 49 2.35 -3.88 -6.49
CA PHE A 49 1.88 -3.37 -5.20
C PHE A 49 1.33 -4.48 -4.32
N GLN A 50 0.40 -5.29 -4.84
CA GLN A 50 -0.23 -6.35 -4.06
C GLN A 50 0.78 -7.40 -3.59
N HIS A 51 1.70 -7.84 -4.46
CA HIS A 51 2.73 -8.81 -4.08
C HIS A 51 3.74 -8.24 -3.08
N TRP A 52 4.18 -6.98 -3.23
CA TRP A 52 5.06 -6.35 -2.27
C TRP A 52 4.37 -6.12 -0.91
N LYS A 53 3.09 -5.74 -0.90
CA LYS A 53 2.28 -5.61 0.32
C LYS A 53 2.13 -6.95 1.05
N ASP A 54 1.81 -8.01 0.32
CA ASP A 54 1.59 -9.35 0.90
C ASP A 54 2.90 -10.05 1.31
N SER A 55 4.05 -9.52 0.91
CA SER A 55 5.38 -9.96 1.37
C SER A 55 5.92 -9.13 2.53
N ASP A 56 5.16 -8.15 3.01
CA ASP A 56 5.58 -7.15 4.00
C ASP A 56 6.84 -6.35 3.57
N HIS A 57 7.07 -6.19 2.25
CA HIS A 57 8.14 -5.34 1.74
C HIS A 57 7.66 -3.89 1.62
N THR A 58 7.58 -3.21 2.77
CA THR A 58 7.02 -1.87 2.97
C THR A 58 7.52 -0.82 1.97
N VAL A 59 8.84 -0.68 1.80
CA VAL A 59 9.43 0.35 0.91
C VAL A 59 8.95 0.21 -0.53
N LYS A 60 9.05 -1.00 -1.13
CA LYS A 60 8.61 -1.22 -2.50
C LYS A 60 7.10 -1.07 -2.65
N ALA A 61 6.32 -1.64 -1.73
CA ALA A 61 4.88 -1.50 -1.75
C ALA A 61 4.45 -0.03 -1.67
N ALA A 62 5.07 0.75 -0.79
CA ALA A 62 4.82 2.18 -0.66
C ALA A 62 5.18 2.96 -1.93
N SER A 63 6.32 2.64 -2.58
CA SER A 63 6.71 3.23 -3.85
C SER A 63 5.65 3.02 -4.93
N PHE A 64 5.13 1.79 -5.09
CA PHE A 64 4.04 1.54 -6.04
C PHE A 64 2.73 2.21 -5.64
N ALA A 65 2.39 2.24 -4.35
CA ALA A 65 1.18 2.90 -3.88
C ALA A 65 1.21 4.41 -4.15
N LEU A 66 2.38 5.06 -3.96
CA LEU A 66 2.59 6.47 -4.28
C LEU A 66 2.35 6.76 -5.77
N ASP A 67 2.95 5.96 -6.64
CA ASP A 67 2.80 6.08 -8.10
C ASP A 67 1.34 5.82 -8.54
N ILE A 68 0.75 4.69 -8.13
CA ILE A 68 -0.65 4.35 -8.44
C ILE A 68 -1.61 5.44 -7.94
N GLY A 69 -1.45 5.89 -6.70
CA GLY A 69 -2.31 6.89 -6.11
C GLY A 69 -2.17 8.25 -6.78
N GLN A 70 -0.96 8.62 -7.22
CA GLN A 70 -0.75 9.85 -7.98
C GLN A 70 -1.47 9.78 -9.33
N ASN A 71 -1.40 8.65 -10.03
CA ASN A 71 -2.14 8.44 -11.26
C ASN A 71 -3.66 8.54 -11.04
N PHE A 72 -4.19 8.01 -9.94
CA PHE A 72 -5.60 8.19 -9.57
C PHE A 72 -5.95 9.66 -9.32
N LYS A 73 -5.11 10.43 -8.63
CA LYS A 73 -5.33 11.87 -8.41
C LYS A 73 -5.36 12.63 -9.74
N LEU A 74 -4.45 12.33 -10.67
CA LEU A 74 -4.42 12.96 -12.00
C LEU A 74 -5.69 12.69 -12.81
N LEU A 75 -6.34 11.55 -12.59
CA LEU A 75 -7.62 11.19 -13.22
C LEU A 75 -8.84 11.71 -12.44
N GLY A 76 -8.66 12.50 -11.38
CA GLY A 76 -9.75 12.96 -10.50
C GLY A 76 -10.36 11.87 -9.62
N LEU A 77 -9.75 10.69 -9.54
CA LEU A 77 -10.23 9.54 -8.77
C LEU A 77 -9.72 9.58 -7.32
N ASN A 78 -9.95 10.71 -6.62
CA ASN A 78 -9.39 10.96 -5.30
C ASN A 78 -9.79 9.92 -4.23
N LEU A 79 -10.98 9.33 -4.32
CA LEU A 79 -11.36 8.23 -3.42
C LEU A 79 -10.54 6.96 -3.62
N HIS A 80 -10.08 6.69 -4.85
CA HIS A 80 -9.25 5.53 -5.15
C HIS A 80 -7.80 5.75 -4.71
N SER A 81 -7.29 6.99 -4.83
CA SER A 81 -5.97 7.34 -4.29
C SER A 81 -5.94 7.25 -2.75
N ILE A 82 -7.00 7.71 -2.06
CA ILE A 82 -7.13 7.52 -0.60
C ILE A 82 -7.02 6.04 -0.23
N LYS A 83 -7.78 5.16 -0.91
CA LYS A 83 -7.76 3.72 -0.64
C LYS A 83 -6.38 3.10 -0.82
N ILE A 84 -5.67 3.41 -1.91
CA ILE A 84 -4.36 2.79 -2.17
C ILE A 84 -3.31 3.28 -1.16
N TYR A 85 -3.37 4.54 -0.75
CA TYR A 85 -2.47 5.08 0.27
C TYR A 85 -2.78 4.47 1.64
N ASP A 86 -4.05 4.33 2.00
CA ASP A 86 -4.47 3.71 3.27
C ASP A 86 -4.03 2.23 3.32
N ASP A 87 -4.27 1.47 2.25
CA ASP A 87 -3.81 0.08 2.10
C ASP A 87 -2.30 -0.08 2.31
N ALA A 88 -1.51 0.92 1.89
CA ALA A 88 -0.07 0.92 2.10
C ALA A 88 0.30 1.30 3.54
N LEU A 89 -0.37 2.30 4.13
CA LEU A 89 -0.15 2.72 5.52
C LEU A 89 -0.49 1.60 6.52
N GLU A 90 -1.48 0.76 6.20
CA GLU A 90 -1.85 -0.39 7.01
C GLU A 90 -0.68 -1.36 7.24
N MET A 91 0.31 -1.44 6.33
CA MET A 91 1.48 -2.30 6.53
C MET A 91 2.24 -1.97 7.83
N TRP A 92 2.34 -0.69 8.18
CA TRP A 92 2.96 -0.25 9.44
C TRP A 92 2.00 -0.30 10.63
N ARG A 93 0.69 -0.13 10.40
CA ARG A 93 -0.35 -0.17 11.46
C ARG A 93 -0.74 -1.57 11.92
N LYS A 94 -0.31 -2.64 11.20
CA LYS A 94 -0.54 -4.03 11.59
C LYS A 94 -0.07 -4.34 13.02
N HIS A 95 0.97 -3.65 13.48
CA HIS A 95 1.48 -3.78 14.84
C HIS A 95 0.68 -2.85 15.76
N LYS A 96 0.00 -3.44 16.74
CA LYS A 96 -0.78 -2.69 17.72
C LYS A 96 0.15 -2.23 18.85
N PRO A 97 -0.09 -1.03 19.42
CA PRO A 97 0.65 -0.57 20.58
C PRO A 97 0.46 -1.55 21.75
N ASN A 98 1.46 -1.60 22.62
CA ASN A 98 1.36 -2.36 23.86
C ASN A 98 0.20 -1.82 24.72
N ARG A 99 -0.33 -2.64 25.63
CA ARG A 99 -1.51 -2.29 26.45
C ARG A 99 -1.43 -0.94 27.19
N ASN A 100 -0.21 -0.46 27.43
CA ASN A 100 0.05 0.76 28.20
C ASN A 100 0.55 1.92 27.32
N GLU A 101 0.59 1.75 26.00
CA GLU A 101 1.08 2.74 25.06
C GLU A 101 -0.07 3.28 24.20
N GLU A 102 -0.10 4.60 24.02
CA GLU A 102 -1.03 5.23 23.09
C GLU A 102 -0.43 5.21 21.68
N ALA A 103 -1.29 5.04 20.67
CA ALA A 103 -0.87 5.13 19.28
C ALA A 103 -0.53 6.58 18.92
N ILE A 104 0.64 6.79 18.30
CA ILE A 104 1.07 8.09 17.79
C ILE A 104 0.65 8.18 16.33
N GLY A 105 -0.32 9.05 16.03
CA GLY A 105 -0.82 9.21 14.65
C GLY A 105 -1.41 7.92 14.05
N GLY A 106 -1.88 6.99 14.89
CA GLY A 106 -2.38 5.68 14.48
C GLY A 106 -1.33 4.59 14.35
N PHE A 107 -0.06 4.86 14.69
CA PHE A 107 1.03 3.88 14.70
C PHE A 107 1.48 3.57 16.12
N ALA A 108 1.96 2.34 16.34
CA ALA A 108 2.56 1.97 17.61
C ALA A 108 3.95 2.65 17.77
N PRO A 109 4.32 3.14 18.98
CA PRO A 109 5.58 3.85 19.18
C PRO A 109 6.81 3.02 18.78
N ASP A 110 6.82 1.73 19.14
CA ASP A 110 7.88 0.77 18.82
C ASP A 110 8.10 0.61 17.30
N VAL A 111 7.02 0.64 16.51
CA VAL A 111 7.13 0.63 15.05
C VAL A 111 7.91 1.84 14.59
N LEU A 112 7.54 3.03 15.04
CA LEU A 112 8.17 4.29 14.62
C LEU A 112 9.66 4.33 14.99
N ASP A 113 10.00 3.87 16.20
CA ASP A 113 11.39 3.82 16.69
C ASP A 113 12.25 2.80 15.94
N SER A 114 11.63 1.80 15.32
CA SER A 114 12.31 0.73 14.57
C SER A 114 12.51 1.01 13.08
N LEU A 115 11.92 2.09 12.53
CA LEU A 115 12.00 2.37 11.10
C LEU A 115 13.40 2.84 10.70
N ASP A 116 13.91 2.25 9.63
CA ASP A 116 15.05 2.81 8.92
C ASP A 116 14.66 4.09 8.13
N GLU A 117 15.67 4.79 7.62
CA GLU A 117 15.50 6.04 6.88
C GLU A 117 14.57 5.87 5.67
N ASP A 118 14.74 4.80 4.90
CA ASP A 118 13.94 4.55 3.70
C ASP A 118 12.46 4.36 4.03
N ASN A 119 12.16 3.59 5.07
CA ASN A 119 10.80 3.39 5.56
C ASN A 119 10.19 4.69 6.05
N LEU A 120 10.94 5.48 6.83
CA LEU A 120 10.47 6.76 7.35
C LEU A 120 10.13 7.74 6.22
N VAL A 121 10.99 7.84 5.20
CA VAL A 121 10.76 8.69 4.02
C VAL A 121 9.49 8.28 3.28
N HIS A 122 9.28 6.98 3.07
CA HIS A 122 8.09 6.48 2.38
C HIS A 122 6.82 6.67 3.22
N LEU A 123 6.89 6.46 4.53
CA LEU A 123 5.79 6.69 5.45
C LEU A 123 5.34 8.16 5.43
N ILE A 124 6.28 9.10 5.53
CA ILE A 124 5.99 10.55 5.47
C ILE A 124 5.36 10.93 4.13
N LYS A 125 5.92 10.43 3.01
CA LYS A 125 5.36 10.67 1.67
C LYS A 125 3.93 10.16 1.57
N LEU A 126 3.65 8.94 2.04
CA LEU A 126 2.31 8.37 2.01
C LEU A 126 1.32 9.16 2.86
N LEU A 127 1.68 9.52 4.10
CA LEU A 127 0.83 10.34 4.97
C LEU A 127 0.52 11.70 4.34
N THR A 128 1.52 12.34 3.73
CA THR A 128 1.36 13.62 3.03
C THR A 128 0.40 13.48 1.85
N MET A 129 0.60 12.49 0.99
CA MET A 129 -0.24 12.26 -0.19
C MET A 129 -1.66 11.84 0.17
N PHE A 130 -1.82 11.04 1.24
CA PHE A 130 -3.10 10.68 1.82
C PHE A 130 -3.86 11.91 2.31
N GLY A 131 -3.22 12.76 3.13
CA GLY A 131 -3.81 14.00 3.63
C GLY A 131 -4.24 14.94 2.50
N GLN A 132 -3.41 15.09 1.47
CA GLN A 132 -3.77 15.86 0.27
C GLN A 132 -5.00 15.29 -0.44
N ALA A 133 -5.05 13.96 -0.65
CA ALA A 133 -6.17 13.33 -1.34
C ALA A 133 -7.50 13.47 -0.55
N VAL A 134 -7.46 13.30 0.78
CA VAL A 134 -8.60 13.55 1.67
C VAL A 134 -9.06 15.01 1.58
N GLY A 135 -8.10 15.96 1.60
CA GLY A 135 -8.39 17.38 1.44
C GLY A 135 -9.08 17.71 0.12
N SER A 136 -8.62 17.13 -0.99
CA SER A 136 -9.24 17.31 -2.31
C SER A 136 -10.71 16.85 -2.33
N VAL A 137 -11.02 15.67 -1.79
CA VAL A 137 -12.41 15.16 -1.71
C VAL A 137 -13.29 16.09 -0.89
N TYR A 138 -12.78 16.63 0.22
CA TYR A 138 -13.55 17.56 1.05
C TYR A 138 -13.87 18.86 0.31
N MET A 139 -12.90 19.42 -0.42
CA MET A 139 -13.09 20.63 -1.22
C MET A 139 -14.07 20.41 -2.37
N GLU A 140 -14.00 19.28 -3.09
CA GLU A 140 -14.96 18.92 -4.14
C GLU A 140 -16.40 18.88 -3.63
N LYS A 141 -16.63 18.26 -2.47
CA LYS A 141 -17.96 18.19 -1.85
C LYS A 141 -18.48 19.57 -1.44
N ARG A 142 -17.62 20.45 -0.94
CA ARG A 142 -17.99 21.82 -0.57
C ARG A 142 -18.37 22.65 -1.79
N SER A 143 -17.60 22.52 -2.88
CA SER A 143 -17.90 23.18 -4.14
C SER A 143 -19.22 22.68 -4.74
N ALA A 144 -19.48 21.38 -4.76
CA ALA A 144 -20.73 20.82 -5.28
C ALA A 144 -21.97 21.38 -4.55
N ARG A 145 -21.91 21.48 -3.21
CA ARG A 145 -22.98 22.07 -2.38
C ARG A 145 -23.18 23.57 -2.58
N ALA A 146 -22.21 24.29 -3.15
CA ALA A 146 -22.37 25.73 -3.43
C ALA A 146 -23.24 26.00 -4.66
N PHE A 147 -23.57 24.96 -5.44
CA PHE A 147 -24.43 25.04 -6.62
C PHE A 147 -25.78 24.33 -6.44
N GLU A 148 -26.09 23.87 -5.22
CA GLU A 148 -27.42 23.39 -4.80
C GLU A 148 -28.23 24.52 -4.16
#